data_AF-X0YKW6-F1
#
_entry.id   AF-X0YKW6-F1
#
_cell.length_a   1.000
_cell.length_b   1.000
_cell.length_c   1.000
_cell.angle_alpha   90.00
_cell.angle_beta   90.00
_cell.angle_gamma   90.00
#
_symmetry.space_group_name_H-M   'P 1'
#
loop_
_entity.id
_entity.type
_entity.pdbx_description
1 polymer ?
#
loop_
_entity_poly.entity_id
_entity_poly.type
_entity_poly.pdbx_seq_one_letter_code
_entity_poly.pdbx_strand_id
1 'polypeptide(L)'
;ELVRLRDGVDEEELVKAKELSKGRLLLRLEDTRSVAGWMGSQELLLGEVRTPDQVLDLLEAVTVQDVQRVARALLVNDQLHMAIVGPFRSDRRFAPLLKL
;
A
#
# COMPACT_ATOMS: atom_id res chain seq x y z
N GLU A 1 14.51 -1.59 -5.38
CA GLU A 1 13.09 -2.01 -5.29
C GLU A 1 12.10 -0.89 -5.58
N LEU A 2 12.01 0.21 -4.82
CA LEU A 2 11.00 1.28 -5.09
C LEU A 2 11.12 1.89 -6.49
N VAL A 3 12.34 2.11 -6.99
CA VAL A 3 12.55 2.55 -8.39
C VAL A 3 12.06 1.51 -9.40
N ARG A 4 12.29 0.21 -9.14
CA ARG A 4 11.88 -0.87 -10.04
C ARG A 4 10.37 -0.88 -10.27
N LEU A 5 9.56 -0.55 -9.25
CA LEU A 5 8.10 -0.43 -9.39
C LEU A 5 7.69 0.61 -10.45
N ARG A 6 8.51 1.63 -10.70
CA ARG A 6 8.26 2.64 -11.76
C ARG A 6 8.56 2.09 -13.16
N ASP A 7 9.49 1.14 -13.25
CA ASP A 7 9.94 0.52 -14.50
C ASP A 7 9.06 -0.67 -14.90
N GLY A 8 8.37 -1.27 -13.93
CA GLY A 8 7.40 -2.34 -14.11
C GLY A 8 7.55 -3.41 -13.04
N VAL A 9 6.53 -4.27 -12.90
CA VAL A 9 6.58 -5.46 -12.05
C VAL A 9 6.28 -6.69 -12.88
N ASP A 10 6.81 -7.83 -12.46
CA ASP A 10 6.46 -9.11 -13.08
C ASP A 10 5.02 -9.49 -12.74
N GLU A 11 4.35 -10.18 -13.67
CA GLU A 11 2.99 -10.68 -13.45
C GLU A 11 2.96 -11.67 -12.29
N GLU A 12 3.97 -12.53 -12.16
CA GLU A 12 4.08 -13.48 -11.05
C GLU A 12 4.20 -12.77 -9.68
N GLU A 13 4.96 -11.68 -9.63
CA GLU A 13 5.09 -10.85 -8.42
C GLU A 13 3.76 -10.18 -8.06
N LEU A 14 3.03 -9.67 -9.05
CA LEU A 14 1.70 -9.09 -8.84
C LEU A 14 0.70 -10.12 -8.34
N VAL A 15 0.65 -11.31 -8.96
CA VAL A 15 -0.23 -12.41 -8.51
C VAL A 15 0.07 -12.76 -7.06
N LYS A 16 1.35 -12.94 -6.71
CA LYS A 16 1.75 -13.25 -5.34
C LYS A 16 1.36 -12.15 -4.34
N ALA A 17 1.51 -10.88 -4.72
CA ALA A 17 1.11 -9.75 -3.89
C ALA A 17 -0.42 -9.67 -3.69
N LYS A 18 -1.20 -9.99 -4.72
CA LYS A 18 -2.66 -10.10 -4.64
C LYS A 18 -3.06 -11.23 -3.69
N GLU A 19 -2.54 -12.45 -3.87
CA GLU A 19 -2.85 -13.59 -3.00
C GLU A 19 -2.53 -13.31 -1.52
N LEU A 20 -1.37 -12.69 -1.26
CA LEU A 20 -1.00 -12.26 0.09
C LEU A 20 -2.02 -11.27 0.68
N SER A 21 -2.49 -10.32 -0.14
CA SER A 21 -3.44 -9.29 0.27
C SER A 21 -4.83 -9.88 0.53
N LYS A 22 -5.31 -10.81 -0.31
CA LYS A 22 -6.55 -11.56 -0.12
C LYS A 22 -6.52 -12.35 1.19
N GLY A 23 -5.46 -13.13 1.40
CA GLY A 23 -5.30 -13.93 2.61
C GLY A 23 -5.31 -13.06 3.87
N ARG A 24 -4.59 -11.93 3.87
CA ARG A 24 -4.58 -10.99 5.00
C ARG A 24 -5.95 -10.36 5.27
N LEU A 25 -6.71 -10.02 4.23
CA LEU A 25 -8.05 -9.45 4.39
C LEU A 25 -8.97 -10.45 5.09
N LEU A 26 -9.02 -11.68 4.60
CA LEU A 26 -9.92 -12.71 5.13
C LEU A 26 -9.56 -13.09 6.57
N LEU A 27 -8.26 -13.33 6.86
CA LEU A 27 -7.79 -13.65 8.21
C LEU A 27 -8.05 -12.52 9.22
N ARG A 28 -8.10 -11.26 8.78
CA ARG A 28 -8.37 -10.12 9.66
C ARG A 28 -9.85 -10.04 10.07
N LEU A 29 -10.75 -10.68 9.34
CA LEU A 29 -12.20 -10.57 9.54
C LEU A 29 -12.80 -11.77 10.29
N GLU A 30 -11.98 -12.49 11.07
CA GLU A 30 -12.40 -13.69 11.83
C GLU A 30 -13.13 -13.37 13.13
N ASP A 31 -12.89 -12.18 13.71
CA ASP A 31 -13.53 -11.75 14.96
C ASP A 31 -14.46 -10.55 14.77
N THR A 32 -15.52 -10.51 15.57
CA THR A 32 -16.59 -9.50 15.45
C THR A 32 -16.12 -8.08 15.71
N ARG A 33 -15.09 -7.87 16.53
CA ARG A 33 -14.53 -6.55 16.79
C ARG A 33 -13.78 -6.03 15.57
N SER A 34 -13.00 -6.89 14.90
CA SER A 34 -12.31 -6.54 13.66
C SER A 34 -13.29 -6.24 12.53
N VAL A 35 -14.37 -7.01 12.41
CA VAL A 35 -15.46 -6.73 11.45
C VAL A 35 -16.13 -5.37 11.74
N ALA A 36 -16.47 -5.09 13.00
CA ALA A 36 -17.06 -3.81 13.38
C ALA A 36 -16.12 -2.62 13.08
N GLY A 37 -14.83 -2.76 13.38
CA GLY A 37 -13.82 -1.75 13.06
C GLY A 37 -13.65 -1.53 11.56
N TRP A 38 -13.68 -2.60 10.76
CA TRP A 38 -13.65 -2.54 9.30
C TRP A 38 -14.84 -1.75 8.75
N MET A 39 -16.06 -2.12 9.12
CA MET A 39 -17.28 -1.44 8.68
C MET A 39 -17.30 0.03 9.09
N GLY A 40 -17.00 0.31 10.37
CA GLY A 40 -17.00 1.68 10.88
C GLY A 40 -15.97 2.57 10.19
N SER A 41 -14.76 2.06 9.93
CA SER A 41 -13.73 2.83 9.23
C SER A 41 -14.12 3.17 7.79
N GLN A 42 -14.75 2.22 7.07
CA GLN A 42 -15.22 2.45 5.72
C GLN A 42 -16.36 3.48 5.67
N GLU A 43 -17.37 3.35 6.54
CA GLU A 43 -18.47 4.30 6.61
C GLU A 43 -17.97 5.72 6.92
N LEU A 44 -17.08 5.85 7.91
CA LEU A 44 -16.56 7.16 8.33
C LEU A 44 -15.68 7.86 7.28
N LEU A 45 -14.91 7.10 6.50
CA LEU A 45 -13.95 7.65 5.55
C LEU A 45 -14.49 7.74 4.11
N LEU A 46 -15.36 6.80 3.73
CA LEU A 46 -15.83 6.61 2.35
C LEU A 46 -17.35 6.82 2.20
N GLY A 47 -18.12 6.82 3.30
CA GLY A 47 -19.58 6.94 3.27
C GLY A 47 -20.30 5.72 2.69
N GLU A 48 -19.59 4.60 2.57
CA GLU A 48 -20.14 3.34 2.10
C GLU A 48 -19.37 2.17 2.72
N VAL A 49 -20.04 1.03 2.88
CA VAL A 49 -19.44 -0.20 3.39
C VAL A 49 -19.39 -1.24 2.28
N ARG A 50 -18.19 -1.55 1.79
CA ARG A 50 -17.98 -2.66 0.85
C ARG A 50 -17.90 -3.99 1.60
N THR A 51 -18.48 -5.04 1.02
CA THR A 51 -18.31 -6.41 1.49
C THR A 51 -16.88 -6.90 1.20
N PRO A 52 -16.39 -7.94 1.90
CA PRO A 52 -15.10 -8.54 1.59
C PRO A 52 -14.99 -8.96 0.12
N ASP A 53 -16.03 -9.60 -0.43
CA ASP A 53 -16.05 -10.03 -1.84
C ASP A 53 -15.89 -8.86 -2.81
N GLN A 54 -16.58 -7.74 -2.58
CA GLN A 54 -16.44 -6.55 -3.40
C GLN A 54 -15.02 -5.98 -3.37
N VAL A 55 -14.33 -6.06 -2.23
CA VAL A 55 -12.94 -5.62 -2.13
C VAL A 55 -11.99 -6.61 -2.82
N LEU A 56 -12.29 -7.91 -2.76
CA LEU A 56 -11.54 -8.93 -3.49
C LEU A 56 -11.66 -8.72 -5.01
N ASP A 57 -12.84 -8.42 -5.53
CA ASP A 57 -13.06 -8.12 -6.95
C ASP A 57 -12.25 -6.90 -7.41
N LEU A 58 -12.21 -5.84 -6.59
CA LEU A 58 -11.41 -4.65 -6.87
C LEU A 58 -9.91 -4.97 -6.87
N LEU A 59 -9.45 -5.82 -5.96
CA LEU A 59 -8.06 -6.27 -5.90
C LEU A 59 -7.69 -7.12 -7.13
N GLU A 60 -8.60 -7.97 -7.59
CA GLU A 60 -8.39 -8.80 -8.78
C GLU A 60 -8.28 -7.98 -10.06
N ALA A 61 -9.04 -6.90 -10.17
CA ALA A 61 -9.01 -6.01 -11.33
C ALA A 61 -7.67 -5.25 -11.50
N VAL A 62 -6.81 -5.19 -10.47
CA VAL A 62 -5.55 -4.43 -10.53
C VAL A 62 -4.58 -5.04 -11.55
N THR A 63 -4.07 -4.24 -12.47
CA THR A 63 -3.09 -4.68 -13.47
C THR A 63 -1.66 -4.26 -13.14
N VAL A 64 -0.65 -4.84 -13.82
CA VAL A 64 0.75 -4.40 -13.73
C VAL A 64 0.87 -2.92 -14.15
N GLN A 65 0.10 -2.52 -15.15
CA GLN A 65 0.06 -1.15 -15.65
C GLN A 65 -0.52 -0.18 -14.61
N ASP A 66 -1.52 -0.60 -13.84
CA ASP A 66 -2.04 0.20 -12.71
C ASP A 66 -1.00 0.43 -11.63
N VAL A 67 -0.29 -0.64 -11.23
CA VAL A 67 0.79 -0.55 -10.24
C VAL A 67 1.87 0.40 -10.75
N GLN A 68 2.32 0.24 -11.99
CA GLN A 68 3.33 1.10 -12.59
C GLN A 68 2.87 2.57 -12.67
N ARG A 69 1.62 2.81 -13.07
CA ARG A 69 1.02 4.15 -13.15
C ARG A 69 1.01 4.83 -11.79
N VAL A 70 0.55 4.13 -10.74
CA VAL A 70 0.52 4.66 -9.38
C VAL A 70 1.93 4.86 -8.82
N ALA A 71 2.85 3.93 -9.07
CA ALA A 71 4.25 4.05 -8.65
C ALA A 71 4.91 5.28 -9.26
N ARG A 72 4.69 5.56 -10.55
CA ARG A 72 5.21 6.77 -11.21
C ARG A 72 4.60 8.06 -10.65
N ALA A 73 3.33 8.03 -10.23
CA ALA A 73 2.64 9.20 -9.68
C ALA A 73 3.07 9.52 -8.24
N LEU A 74 3.28 8.49 -7.41
CA LEU A 74 3.53 8.66 -5.97
C LEU A 74 5.01 8.64 -5.60
N LEU A 75 5.84 7.84 -6.30
CA LEU A 75 7.26 7.73 -6.01
C LEU A 75 8.02 8.80 -6.81
N VAL A 76 7.98 10.02 -6.29
CA VAL A 76 8.72 11.18 -6.81
C VAL A 76 9.70 11.71 -5.77
N ASN A 77 10.92 12.05 -6.19
CA ASN A 77 12.00 12.48 -5.28
C ASN A 77 11.61 13.69 -4.42
N ASP A 78 10.89 14.65 -5.00
CA ASP A 78 10.57 15.92 -4.34
C ASP A 78 9.48 15.78 -3.26
N GLN A 79 8.81 14.63 -3.17
CA GLN A 79 7.79 14.33 -2.16
C GLN A 79 8.25 13.29 -1.13
N LEU A 80 9.55 12.99 -1.11
CA LEU A 80 10.09 12.10 -0.09
C LEU A 80 10.25 12.84 1.24
N HIS A 81 9.80 12.20 2.32
CA HIS A 81 9.97 12.70 3.68
C HIS A 81 10.65 11.61 4.52
N MET A 82 11.61 12.00 5.35
CA MET A 82 12.32 11.08 6.26
C MET A 82 12.20 11.58 7.70
N ALA A 83 11.73 10.71 8.59
CA ALA A 83 11.76 10.93 10.02
C ALA A 83 12.81 10.01 10.66
N ILE A 84 13.71 10.59 11.46
CA ILE A 84 14.80 9.86 12.13
C ILE A 84 14.77 10.19 13.61
N VAL A 85 14.73 9.16 14.45
CA VAL A 85 14.75 9.30 15.91
C VAL A 85 16.02 8.66 16.45
N GLY A 86 16.79 9.41 17.23
CA GLY A 86 18.05 8.92 17.82
C GLY A 86 18.97 10.06 18.26
N PRO A 87 20.11 9.75 18.91
CA PRO A 87 21.03 10.74 19.46
C PRO A 87 21.91 11.36 18.36
N PHE A 88 21.30 11.97 17.35
CA PHE A 88 21.99 12.57 16.21
C PHE A 88 21.99 14.09 16.33
N ARG A 89 23.14 14.71 16.09
CA ARG A 89 23.30 16.17 16.19
C ARG A 89 22.84 16.93 14.95
N SER A 90 22.68 16.25 13.82
CA SER A 90 22.22 16.83 12.55
C SER A 90 21.72 15.75 11.61
N ASP A 91 20.80 16.15 10.73
CA ASP A 91 20.23 15.41 9.61
C ASP A 91 21.15 15.33 8.37
N ARG A 92 22.19 16.18 8.27
CA ARG A 92 23.05 16.32 7.08
C ARG A 92 23.62 15.02 6.54
N ARG A 93 23.95 14.07 7.43
CA ARG A 93 24.49 12.76 7.02
C ARG A 93 23.44 11.83 6.38
N PHE A 94 22.16 12.13 6.59
CA PHE A 94 21.03 11.32 6.12
C PHE A 94 20.32 11.96 4.93
N ALA A 95 20.37 13.30 4.79
CA ALA A 95 19.77 14.00 3.65
C ALA A 95 20.15 13.40 2.28
N PRO A 96 21.42 12.97 2.02
CA PRO A 96 21.78 12.35 0.75
C PRO A 96 21.16 10.97 0.48
N LEU A 97 20.60 10.33 1.52
CA LEU A 97 19.91 9.04 1.42
C LEU A 97 18.45 9.20 0.99
N LEU A 98 17.88 10.41 1.08
CA LEU A 98 16.50 10.68 0.72
C LEU A 98 16.38 10.89 -0.80
N LYS A 99 16.50 9.79 -1.54
CA LYS A 99 16.35 9.73 -2.99
C LYS A 99 15.85 8.35 -3.38
N LEU A 100 15.07 8.30 -4.46
CA LEU A 100 14.65 7.09 -5.15
C LEU A 100 15.82 6.52 -5.95
#